data_AF-A0A5Q3HKX2-F1
#
_entry.id   AF-A0A5Q3HKX2-F1
#
_cell.length_a   1.000
_cell.length_b   1.000
_cell.length_c   1.000
_cell.angle_alpha   90.00
_cell.angle_beta   90.00
_cell.angle_gamma   90.00
#
_symmetry.space_group_name_H-M   'P 1'
#
loop_
_entity.id
_entity.type
_entity.pdbx_description
1 polymer ?
#
loop_
_entity_poly.entity_id
_entity_poly.type
_entity_poly.pdbx_seq_one_letter_code
_entity_poly.pdbx_strand_id
1 'polypeptide(L)'
;MTSASTPKPKLPAAAPGAPDPKIAMGWLHTAKFLTTAPELMHLPRIDVPEIAFVGRSNAGKSTCINTLTQQHRLAFASKTPGRTQSINLFSLGKQGVTDAVLADLPGYGYAAVPKEAKYRWQKVMGNYLQTRDNLKAVVLLCDPRLGLTELDEILLDVIRPRVEEGLKFLVLLTKSDKLNKTEAAKALSIVRLQAGGGDVKLFSSLKRRGVEEVAQHLWDWAHPQEKPAKAAKAIEAEPEAND
;
A
#
# COMPACT_ATOMS: atom_id res chain seq x y z
N MET A 1 -39.67 -26.29 13.51
CA MET A 1 -38.41 -26.40 12.75
C MET A 1 -38.62 -25.78 11.38
N THR A 2 -38.01 -24.62 11.10
CA THR A 2 -37.61 -24.18 9.76
C THR A 2 -36.73 -22.94 9.92
N SER A 3 -35.42 -23.17 9.86
CA SER A 3 -34.37 -22.16 9.88
C SER A 3 -34.30 -21.50 8.50
N ALA A 4 -34.62 -20.21 8.41
CA ALA A 4 -34.43 -19.41 7.21
C ALA A 4 -32.96 -18.98 7.12
N SER A 5 -32.23 -19.59 6.18
CA SER A 5 -30.85 -19.24 5.86
C SER A 5 -30.79 -17.93 5.06
N THR A 6 -30.36 -16.85 5.70
CA THR A 6 -30.05 -15.59 5.01
C THR A 6 -28.82 -15.76 4.11
N PRO A 7 -28.84 -15.36 2.82
CA PRO A 7 -27.69 -15.50 1.93
C PRO A 7 -26.55 -14.58 2.37
N LYS A 8 -25.32 -15.10 2.38
CA LYS A 8 -24.10 -14.29 2.56
C LYS A 8 -24.00 -13.27 1.42
N PRO A 9 -23.65 -12.00 1.69
CA PRO A 9 -23.43 -11.02 0.64
C PRO A 9 -22.23 -11.45 -0.22
N LYS A 10 -22.46 -11.65 -1.52
CA LYS A 10 -21.40 -11.88 -2.50
C LYS A 10 -20.50 -10.66 -2.55
N LEU A 11 -19.18 -10.88 -2.48
CA LEU A 11 -18.21 -9.84 -2.83
C LEU A 11 -18.52 -9.32 -4.24
N PRO A 12 -18.31 -8.02 -4.51
CA PRO A 12 -18.42 -7.51 -5.88
C PRO A 12 -17.48 -8.32 -6.78
N ALA A 13 -18.02 -8.83 -7.88
CA ALA A 13 -17.28 -9.60 -8.86
C ALA A 13 -16.11 -8.77 -9.37
N ALA A 14 -14.91 -9.37 -9.38
CA ALA A 14 -13.71 -8.75 -9.92
C ALA A 14 -13.95 -8.29 -11.36
N ALA A 15 -13.42 -7.11 -11.71
CA ALA A 15 -13.46 -6.61 -13.07
C ALA A 15 -12.84 -7.65 -14.03
N PRO A 16 -13.42 -7.88 -15.22
CA PRO A 16 -12.89 -8.86 -16.17
C PRO A 16 -11.48 -8.45 -16.61
N GLY A 17 -10.48 -9.29 -16.28
CA GLY A 17 -9.06 -9.05 -16.59
C GLY A 17 -8.14 -8.90 -15.38
N ALA A 18 -8.67 -8.86 -14.15
CA ALA A 18 -7.82 -8.89 -12.95
C ALA A 18 -7.11 -10.26 -12.84
N PRO A 19 -5.78 -10.30 -12.60
CA PRO A 19 -5.07 -11.56 -12.40
C PRO A 19 -5.68 -12.38 -11.26
N ASP A 20 -5.56 -13.70 -11.35
CA ASP A 20 -5.86 -14.60 -10.23
C ASP A 20 -5.08 -14.13 -9.00
N PRO A 21 -5.70 -13.97 -7.81
CA PRO A 21 -5.00 -13.64 -6.57
C PRO A 21 -3.76 -14.52 -6.29
N LYS A 22 -3.72 -15.75 -6.83
CA LYS A 22 -2.53 -16.62 -6.79
C LYS A 22 -1.31 -16.03 -7.51
N ILE A 23 -1.51 -15.33 -8.63
CA ILE A 23 -0.43 -14.66 -9.38
C ILE A 23 0.17 -13.55 -8.52
N ALA A 24 -0.68 -12.67 -7.97
CA ALA A 24 -0.25 -11.59 -7.10
C ALA A 24 0.49 -12.11 -5.85
N MET A 25 -0.04 -13.16 -5.22
CA MET A 25 0.62 -13.81 -4.08
C MET A 25 1.96 -14.47 -4.45
N GLY A 26 2.02 -15.13 -5.61
CA GLY A 26 3.24 -15.74 -6.13
C GLY A 26 4.31 -14.71 -6.51
N TRP A 27 3.89 -13.53 -6.96
CA TRP A 27 4.78 -12.40 -7.22
C TRP A 27 5.35 -11.80 -5.94
N LEU A 28 4.52 -11.53 -4.92
CA LEU A 28 5.01 -11.04 -3.63
C LEU A 28 5.99 -11.99 -2.95
N HIS A 29 5.84 -13.30 -3.16
CA HIS A 29 6.79 -14.31 -2.66
C HIS A 29 8.20 -14.14 -3.22
N THR A 30 8.36 -13.47 -4.37
CA THR A 30 9.67 -13.22 -4.98
C THR A 30 10.50 -12.15 -4.29
N ALA A 31 9.91 -11.43 -3.31
CA ALA A 31 10.54 -10.30 -2.65
C ALA A 31 11.92 -10.66 -2.08
N LYS A 32 12.92 -9.80 -2.35
CA LYS A 32 14.28 -9.93 -1.81
C LYS A 32 14.73 -8.59 -1.26
N PHE A 33 15.53 -8.62 -0.20
CA PHE A 33 16.19 -7.42 0.29
C PHE A 33 17.08 -6.83 -0.79
N LEU A 34 16.90 -5.53 -1.06
CA LEU A 34 17.66 -4.79 -2.05
C LEU A 34 18.71 -3.90 -1.37
N THR A 35 18.26 -2.97 -0.51
CA THR A 35 19.17 -2.05 0.18
C THR A 35 18.51 -1.41 1.40
N THR A 36 19.32 -0.77 2.24
CA THR A 36 18.88 0.08 3.34
C THR A 36 19.55 1.45 3.22
N ALA A 37 18.80 2.52 3.44
CA ALA A 37 19.28 3.87 3.30
C ALA A 37 18.75 4.75 4.45
N PRO A 38 19.59 5.58 5.09
CA PRO A 38 19.13 6.44 6.17
C PRO A 38 18.27 7.60 5.64
N GLU A 39 18.48 8.03 4.40
CA GLU A 39 17.80 9.19 3.80
C GLU A 39 17.60 8.99 2.29
N LEU A 40 16.64 9.74 1.71
CA LEU A 40 16.27 9.67 0.29
C LEU A 40 17.48 9.77 -0.66
N MET A 41 18.44 10.66 -0.37
CA MET A 41 19.63 10.88 -1.21
C MET A 41 20.56 9.67 -1.29
N HIS A 42 20.45 8.72 -0.37
CA HIS A 42 21.24 7.48 -0.36
C HIS A 42 20.52 6.32 -1.05
N LEU A 43 19.28 6.53 -1.51
CA LEU A 43 18.55 5.51 -2.26
C LEU A 43 19.04 5.46 -3.70
N PRO A 44 19.20 4.26 -4.28
CA PRO A 44 19.49 4.14 -5.70
C PRO A 44 18.33 4.71 -6.51
N ARG A 45 18.67 5.23 -7.69
CA ARG A 45 17.67 5.49 -8.73
C ARG A 45 17.14 4.16 -9.22
N ILE A 46 15.81 4.03 -9.24
CA ILE A 46 15.09 2.83 -9.65
C ILE A 46 13.98 3.31 -10.58
N ASP A 47 13.91 2.76 -11.78
CA ASP A 47 12.95 3.19 -12.80
C ASP A 47 11.68 2.30 -12.85
N VAL A 48 11.54 1.36 -11.92
CA VAL A 48 10.34 0.52 -11.76
C VAL A 48 9.39 1.05 -10.68
N PRO A 49 8.08 0.71 -10.75
CA PRO A 49 7.10 1.11 -9.75
C PRO A 49 7.52 0.78 -8.31
N GLU A 50 7.39 1.77 -7.43
CA GLU A 50 7.67 1.64 -6.00
C GLU A 50 6.40 1.80 -5.18
N ILE A 51 6.23 0.91 -4.20
CA ILE A 51 5.09 0.87 -3.28
C ILE A 51 5.62 1.02 -1.86
N ALA A 52 5.30 2.14 -1.21
CA ALA A 52 5.78 2.42 0.12
C ALA A 52 4.79 2.00 1.21
N PHE A 53 5.30 1.38 2.27
CA PHE A 53 4.59 1.05 3.48
C PHE A 53 5.00 2.03 4.57
N VAL A 54 4.02 2.69 5.17
CA VAL A 54 4.23 3.70 6.19
C VAL A 54 3.23 3.55 7.32
N GLY A 55 3.58 3.93 8.53
CA GLY A 55 2.68 3.87 9.67
C GLY A 55 3.40 4.07 10.99
N ARG A 56 2.62 4.21 12.06
CA ARG A 56 3.16 4.36 13.41
C ARG A 56 4.08 3.20 13.80
N SER A 57 5.03 3.47 14.70
CA SER A 57 5.79 2.42 15.37
C SER A 57 4.84 1.38 15.98
N ASN A 58 5.12 0.09 15.74
CA ASN A 58 4.27 -1.03 16.16
C ASN A 58 2.87 -1.10 15.52
N ALA A 59 2.59 -0.33 14.45
CA ALA A 59 1.35 -0.50 13.67
C ALA A 59 1.30 -1.86 12.95
N GLY A 60 2.39 -2.62 12.90
CA GLY A 60 2.44 -3.95 12.29
C GLY A 60 2.94 -3.96 10.85
N LYS A 61 3.62 -2.89 10.40
CA LYS A 61 4.21 -2.74 9.05
C LYS A 61 5.11 -3.90 8.64
N SER A 62 6.18 -4.17 9.38
CA SER A 62 7.09 -5.28 9.04
C SER A 62 6.40 -6.65 9.09
N THR A 63 5.45 -6.84 10.02
CA THR A 63 4.63 -8.06 10.07
C THR A 63 3.71 -8.18 8.85
N CYS A 64 3.12 -7.08 8.39
CA CYS A 64 2.30 -7.02 7.19
C CYS A 64 3.11 -7.37 5.94
N ILE A 65 4.27 -6.73 5.75
CA ILE A 65 5.20 -7.03 4.63
C ILE A 65 5.56 -8.51 4.64
N ASN A 66 6.04 -9.04 5.78
CA ASN A 66 6.38 -10.45 5.92
C ASN A 66 5.19 -11.40 5.62
N THR A 67 3.97 -11.00 5.97
CA THR A 67 2.77 -11.81 5.68
C THR A 67 2.44 -11.81 4.19
N LEU A 68 2.52 -10.63 3.55
CA LEU A 68 2.25 -10.44 2.13
C LEU A 68 3.28 -11.16 1.26
N THR A 69 4.56 -11.06 1.62
CA THR A 69 5.66 -11.73 0.93
C THR A 69 5.84 -13.19 1.35
N GLN A 70 5.09 -13.65 2.36
CA GLN A 70 5.16 -15.02 2.89
C GLN A 70 6.56 -15.40 3.39
N GLN A 71 7.28 -14.42 3.97
CA GLN A 71 8.65 -14.58 4.47
C GLN A 71 8.74 -14.16 5.94
N HIS A 72 9.51 -14.89 6.75
CA HIS A 72 9.54 -14.64 8.20
C HIS A 72 10.47 -13.50 8.64
N ARG A 73 11.50 -13.16 7.85
CA ARG A 73 12.57 -12.23 8.26
C ARG A 73 13.00 -11.27 7.14
N LEU A 74 12.12 -10.99 6.18
CA LEU A 74 12.41 -10.01 5.13
C LEU A 74 12.47 -8.60 5.71
N ALA A 75 11.37 -8.18 6.34
CA ALA A 75 11.30 -6.96 7.12
C ALA A 75 11.49 -7.29 8.61
N PHE A 76 12.48 -6.68 9.25
CA PHE A 76 12.77 -6.93 10.66
C PHE A 76 11.68 -6.32 11.55
N ALA A 77 10.72 -7.15 11.97
CA ALA A 77 9.73 -6.80 12.98
C ALA A 77 10.38 -6.79 14.37
N SER A 78 11.00 -5.67 14.76
CA SER A 78 11.50 -5.50 16.13
C SER A 78 10.35 -5.13 17.07
N LYS A 79 10.29 -5.78 18.25
CA LYS A 79 9.43 -5.35 19.36
C LYS A 79 9.97 -4.09 20.04
N THR A 80 11.25 -3.76 19.83
CA THR A 80 11.88 -2.55 20.35
C THR A 80 11.55 -1.39 19.41
N PRO A 81 10.74 -0.42 19.84
CA PRO A 81 10.34 0.69 18.98
C PRO A 81 11.56 1.61 18.69
N GLY A 82 11.60 2.23 17.51
CA GLY A 82 12.67 3.14 17.11
C GLY A 82 13.92 2.49 16.48
N ARG A 83 13.95 1.16 16.31
CA ARG A 83 15.10 0.45 15.73
C ARG A 83 15.28 0.65 14.22
N THR A 84 14.19 0.87 13.48
CA THR A 84 14.25 1.09 12.03
C THR A 84 14.18 2.59 11.75
N GLN A 85 15.35 3.24 11.73
CA GLN A 85 15.49 4.65 11.34
C GLN A 85 15.76 4.84 9.85
N SER A 86 15.99 3.74 9.13
CA SER A 86 16.32 3.72 7.71
C SER A 86 15.13 3.25 6.87
N ILE A 87 15.13 3.67 5.61
CA ILE A 87 14.27 3.15 4.55
C ILE A 87 14.86 1.81 4.10
N ASN A 88 14.06 0.75 4.06
CA ASN A 88 14.48 -0.53 3.49
C ASN A 88 13.75 -0.77 2.18
N LEU A 89 14.48 -1.15 1.13
CA LEU A 89 13.91 -1.52 -0.15
C LEU A 89 13.94 -3.03 -0.36
N PHE A 90 12.88 -3.56 -0.94
CA PHE A 90 12.75 -4.95 -1.34
C PHE A 90 12.39 -5.03 -2.81
N SER A 91 13.24 -5.67 -3.62
CA SER A 91 12.97 -5.91 -5.05
C SER A 91 11.96 -7.04 -5.22
N LEU A 92 11.03 -6.87 -6.16
CA LEU A 92 10.11 -7.90 -6.65
C LEU A 92 10.41 -8.22 -8.10
N GLY A 93 10.13 -9.47 -8.49
CA GLY A 93 10.24 -9.94 -9.87
C GLY A 93 10.89 -11.33 -9.98
N LYS A 94 10.85 -11.90 -11.17
CA LYS A 94 11.31 -13.27 -11.44
C LYS A 94 12.52 -13.27 -12.37
N GLN A 95 13.30 -14.36 -12.31
CA GLN A 95 14.39 -14.62 -13.25
C GLN A 95 15.46 -13.51 -13.31
N GLY A 96 15.68 -12.79 -12.21
CA GLY A 96 16.67 -11.71 -12.14
C GLY A 96 16.20 -10.37 -12.70
N VAL A 97 14.96 -10.27 -13.18
CA VAL A 97 14.33 -9.01 -13.57
C VAL A 97 13.59 -8.44 -12.36
N THR A 98 13.87 -7.19 -12.02
CA THR A 98 13.09 -6.44 -11.03
C THR A 98 11.97 -5.71 -11.77
N ASP A 99 10.71 -5.99 -11.43
CA ASP A 99 9.53 -5.34 -12.02
C ASP A 99 8.86 -4.32 -11.07
N ALA A 100 9.16 -4.40 -9.77
CA ALA A 100 8.70 -3.43 -8.77
C ALA A 100 9.58 -3.44 -7.52
N VAL A 101 9.37 -2.44 -6.65
CA VAL A 101 10.03 -2.34 -5.35
C VAL A 101 9.02 -2.07 -4.25
N LEU A 102 9.14 -2.78 -3.13
CA LEU A 102 8.46 -2.42 -1.89
C LEU A 102 9.41 -1.60 -1.01
N ALA A 103 8.94 -0.48 -0.48
CA ALA A 103 9.70 0.33 0.45
C ALA A 103 9.08 0.23 1.86
N ASP A 104 9.88 -0.17 2.84
CA ASP A 104 9.53 -0.15 4.25
C ASP A 104 10.08 1.13 4.88
N LEU A 105 9.21 2.12 5.03
CA LEU A 105 9.59 3.41 5.56
C LEU A 105 9.73 3.36 7.10
N PRO A 106 10.59 4.20 7.70
CA PRO A 106 10.71 4.25 9.16
C PRO A 106 9.36 4.62 9.80
N GLY A 107 9.03 3.99 10.93
CA GLY A 107 7.75 4.25 11.62
C GLY A 107 7.79 5.50 12.50
N TYR A 108 6.67 6.21 12.63
CA TYR A 108 6.55 7.44 13.43
C TYR A 108 5.84 7.27 14.77
N GLY A 109 5.72 8.37 15.51
CA GLY A 109 4.89 8.45 16.71
C GLY A 109 5.44 7.69 17.90
N TYR A 110 6.74 7.36 17.91
CA TYR A 110 7.36 6.80 19.11
C TYR A 110 7.60 7.91 20.14
N ALA A 111 7.05 7.72 21.35
CA ALA A 111 7.06 8.74 22.40
C ALA A 111 8.48 9.06 22.91
N ALA A 112 9.39 8.08 22.87
CA ALA A 112 10.72 8.17 23.48
C ALA A 112 11.85 8.59 22.51
N VAL A 113 11.53 9.10 21.31
CA VAL A 113 12.57 9.70 20.43
C VAL A 113 12.73 11.19 20.75
N PRO A 114 13.98 11.70 20.77
CA PRO A 114 14.27 13.13 20.88
C PRO A 114 13.52 13.97 19.84
N LYS A 115 13.26 15.24 20.14
CA LYS A 115 12.53 16.15 19.23
C LYS A 115 13.21 16.26 17.86
N GLU A 116 14.54 16.26 17.85
CA GLU A 116 15.40 16.32 16.66
C GLU A 116 15.19 15.09 15.77
N ALA A 117 15.08 13.90 16.38
CA ALA A 117 14.81 12.66 15.66
C ALA A 117 13.40 12.64 15.05
N LYS A 118 12.41 13.23 15.75
CA LYS A 118 11.05 13.39 15.20
C LYS A 118 11.04 14.33 13.99
N TYR A 119 11.73 15.47 14.07
CA TYR A 119 11.82 16.43 12.96
C TYR A 119 12.57 15.84 11.76
N ARG A 120 13.70 15.16 11.99
CA ARG A 120 14.43 14.45 10.94
C ARG A 120 13.54 13.40 10.26
N TRP A 121 12.79 12.62 11.03
CA TRP A 121 11.86 11.65 10.49
C TRP A 121 10.78 12.31 9.62
N GLN A 122 10.15 13.39 10.11
CA GLN A 122 9.15 14.15 9.34
C GLN A 122 9.71 14.66 8.02
N LYS A 123 10.94 15.19 8.04
CA LYS A 123 11.63 15.67 6.83
C LYS A 123 11.95 14.54 5.86
N VAL A 124 12.50 13.43 6.33
CA VAL A 124 12.81 12.26 5.48
C VAL A 124 11.53 11.69 4.86
N MET A 125 10.47 11.57 5.65
CA MET A 125 9.17 11.06 5.20
C MET A 125 8.52 12.00 4.18
N GLY A 126 8.43 13.29 4.49
CA GLY A 126 7.84 14.29 3.61
C GLY A 126 8.58 14.36 2.27
N ASN A 127 9.91 14.45 2.32
CA ASN A 127 10.75 14.45 1.11
C ASN A 127 10.51 13.17 0.30
N TYR A 128 10.57 12.00 0.92
CA TYR A 128 10.37 10.73 0.21
C TYR A 128 8.98 10.65 -0.43
N LEU A 129 7.91 10.98 0.30
CA LEU A 129 6.54 10.88 -0.22
C LEU A 129 6.25 11.90 -1.34
N GLN A 130 6.90 13.06 -1.31
CA GLN A 130 6.67 14.14 -2.27
C GLN A 130 7.57 14.06 -3.50
N THR A 131 8.83 13.64 -3.36
CA THR A 131 9.84 13.79 -4.43
C THR A 131 10.37 12.48 -5.02
N ARG A 132 9.93 11.32 -4.53
CA ARG A 132 10.32 10.02 -5.10
C ARG A 132 9.55 9.77 -6.41
N ASP A 133 10.21 9.95 -7.55
CA ASP A 133 9.60 9.91 -8.89
C ASP A 133 8.89 8.60 -9.23
N ASN A 134 9.49 7.47 -8.86
CA ASN A 134 8.95 6.13 -9.17
C ASN A 134 7.91 5.65 -8.14
N LEU A 135 7.59 6.45 -7.11
CA LEU A 135 6.57 6.12 -6.12
C LEU A 135 5.18 6.11 -6.76
N LYS A 136 4.58 4.93 -6.88
CA LYS A 136 3.25 4.74 -7.47
C LYS A 136 2.15 4.56 -6.45
N ALA A 137 2.48 4.00 -5.29
CA ALA A 137 1.48 3.74 -4.27
C ALA A 137 2.03 3.87 -2.85
N VAL A 138 1.14 4.22 -1.92
CA VAL A 138 1.42 4.25 -0.49
C VAL A 138 0.36 3.48 0.28
N VAL A 139 0.81 2.58 1.15
CA VAL A 139 0.01 1.82 2.09
C VAL A 139 0.26 2.39 3.50
N LEU A 140 -0.74 3.08 4.03
CA LEU A 140 -0.72 3.61 5.40
C LEU A 140 -1.28 2.55 6.36
N LEU A 141 -0.47 2.07 7.31
CA LEU A 141 -0.88 1.08 8.30
C LEU A 141 -1.29 1.75 9.61
N CYS A 142 -2.52 1.44 10.03
CA CYS A 142 -3.11 1.97 11.26
C CYS A 142 -3.63 0.81 12.14
N ASP A 143 -3.35 0.87 13.44
CA ASP A 143 -4.00 0.00 14.42
C ASP A 143 -5.39 0.59 14.73
N PRO A 144 -6.50 -0.05 14.33
CA PRO A 144 -7.83 0.53 14.39
C PRO A 144 -8.35 0.72 15.82
N ARG A 145 -7.70 0.10 16.82
CA ARG A 145 -8.02 0.31 18.24
C ARG A 145 -7.62 1.71 18.73
N LEU A 146 -6.67 2.34 18.06
CA LEU A 146 -6.17 3.67 18.39
C LEU A 146 -6.76 4.75 17.46
N GLY A 147 -7.46 4.36 16.39
CA GLY A 147 -7.89 5.29 15.34
C GLY A 147 -6.72 5.94 14.59
N LEU A 148 -7.05 6.98 13.81
CA LEU A 148 -6.07 7.92 13.28
C LEU A 148 -5.67 8.91 14.38
N THR A 149 -4.38 9.21 14.44
CA THR A 149 -3.80 10.21 15.32
C THR A 149 -3.42 11.44 14.51
N GLU A 150 -3.11 12.54 15.19
CA GLU A 150 -2.61 13.78 14.58
C GLU A 150 -1.44 13.55 13.60
N LEU A 151 -0.52 12.62 13.92
CA LEU A 151 0.59 12.30 13.01
C LEU A 151 0.14 11.58 11.73
N ASP A 152 -0.94 10.80 11.79
CA ASP A 152 -1.52 10.19 10.59
C ASP A 152 -2.23 11.26 9.75
N GLU A 153 -2.93 12.20 10.39
CA GLU A 153 -3.59 13.33 9.72
C GLU A 153 -2.58 14.23 9.00
N ILE A 154 -1.45 14.57 9.65
CA ILE A 154 -0.36 15.32 9.00
C ILE A 154 0.18 14.56 7.78
N LEU A 155 0.34 13.23 7.86
CA LEU A 155 0.80 12.42 6.74
C LEU A 155 -0.22 12.42 5.59
N LEU A 156 -1.51 12.31 5.91
CA LEU A 156 -2.60 12.38 4.94
C LEU A 156 -2.59 13.73 4.21
N ASP A 157 -2.32 14.83 4.90
CA ASP A 157 -2.22 16.15 4.28
C ASP A 157 -0.98 16.29 3.40
N VAL A 158 0.17 15.75 3.84
CA VAL A 158 1.42 15.75 3.05
C VAL A 158 1.29 14.96 1.75
N ILE A 159 0.55 13.85 1.75
CA ILE A 159 0.42 12.96 0.59
C ILE A 159 -0.72 13.36 -0.36
N ARG A 160 -1.70 14.14 0.12
CA ARG A 160 -2.91 14.50 -0.64
C ARG A 160 -2.62 15.06 -2.04
N PRO A 161 -1.66 16.00 -2.23
CA PRO A 161 -1.35 16.50 -3.58
C PRO A 161 -0.90 15.40 -4.54
N ARG A 162 -0.09 14.45 -4.05
CA ARG A 162 0.39 13.31 -4.86
C ARG A 162 -0.75 12.37 -5.24
N VAL A 163 -1.72 12.18 -4.33
CA VAL A 163 -2.92 11.37 -4.61
C VAL A 163 -3.77 12.01 -5.70
N GLU A 164 -3.93 13.33 -5.66
CA GLU A 164 -4.61 14.11 -6.71
C GLU A 164 -3.90 14.00 -8.07
N GLU A 165 -2.56 13.90 -8.07
CA GLU A 165 -1.73 13.62 -9.25
C GLU A 165 -1.79 12.15 -9.73
N GLY A 166 -2.50 11.28 -9.01
CA GLY A 166 -2.75 9.89 -9.41
C GLY A 166 -1.99 8.82 -8.62
N LEU A 167 -1.21 9.19 -7.59
CA LEU A 167 -0.62 8.25 -6.65
C LEU A 167 -1.70 7.43 -5.96
N LYS A 168 -1.52 6.10 -5.91
CA LYS A 168 -2.48 5.20 -5.29
C LYS A 168 -2.30 5.18 -3.78
N PHE A 169 -3.40 5.23 -3.05
CA PHE A 169 -3.36 5.30 -1.59
C PHE A 169 -4.32 4.31 -0.96
N LEU A 170 -3.84 3.57 0.04
CA LEU A 170 -4.63 2.59 0.79
C LEU A 170 -4.34 2.74 2.28
N VAL A 171 -5.40 2.88 3.07
CA VAL A 171 -5.32 2.76 4.54
C VAL A 171 -5.62 1.33 4.94
N LEU A 172 -4.65 0.69 5.59
CA LEU A 172 -4.73 -0.69 6.03
C LEU A 172 -4.89 -0.76 7.55
N LEU A 173 -6.08 -1.15 7.99
CA LEU A 173 -6.44 -1.33 9.39
C LEU A 173 -5.91 -2.67 9.89
N THR A 174 -4.68 -2.67 10.40
CA THR A 174 -3.96 -3.87 10.83
C THR A 174 -4.50 -4.43 12.15
N LYS A 175 -4.07 -5.65 12.52
CA LYS A 175 -4.48 -6.31 13.76
C LYS A 175 -6.01 -6.38 13.92
N SER A 176 -6.74 -6.48 12.81
CA SER A 176 -8.21 -6.49 12.81
C SER A 176 -8.79 -7.70 13.55
N ASP A 177 -7.97 -8.73 13.85
CA ASP A 177 -8.31 -9.84 14.73
C ASP A 177 -8.59 -9.43 16.18
N LYS A 178 -8.19 -8.22 16.58
CA LYS A 178 -8.45 -7.66 17.90
C LYS A 178 -9.80 -6.94 18.01
N LEU A 179 -10.55 -6.86 16.92
CA LEU A 179 -11.86 -6.21 16.88
C LEU A 179 -12.97 -7.23 16.65
N ASN A 180 -14.12 -7.01 17.27
CA ASN A 180 -15.35 -7.70 16.89
C ASN A 180 -15.93 -7.10 15.58
N LYS A 181 -16.98 -7.73 15.05
CA LYS A 181 -17.59 -7.32 13.77
C LYS A 181 -18.10 -5.87 13.77
N THR A 182 -18.73 -5.45 14.86
CA THR A 182 -19.30 -4.10 15.02
C THR A 182 -18.21 -3.05 15.12
N GLU A 183 -17.20 -3.31 15.95
CA GLU A 183 -16.02 -2.44 16.09
C GLU A 183 -15.27 -2.28 14.76
N ALA A 184 -15.08 -3.39 14.03
CA ALA A 184 -14.40 -3.36 12.74
C ALA A 184 -15.17 -2.55 11.70
N ALA A 185 -16.51 -2.69 11.65
CA ALA A 185 -17.35 -1.89 10.76
C ALA A 185 -17.32 -0.39 11.13
N LYS A 186 -17.37 -0.08 12.43
CA LYS A 186 -17.25 1.29 12.94
C LYS A 186 -15.90 1.91 12.58
N ALA A 187 -14.80 1.19 12.82
CA ALA A 187 -13.45 1.66 12.51
C ALA A 187 -13.26 1.91 11.00
N LEU A 188 -13.75 1.00 10.15
CA LEU A 188 -13.74 1.20 8.69
C LEU A 188 -14.47 2.47 8.27
N SER A 189 -15.67 2.70 8.82
CA SER A 189 -16.49 3.87 8.49
C SER A 189 -15.81 5.18 8.91
N ILE A 190 -15.34 5.24 10.15
CA ILE A 190 -14.66 6.42 10.70
C ILE A 190 -13.40 6.76 9.89
N VAL A 191 -12.53 5.78 9.66
CA VAL A 191 -11.27 6.02 8.97
C VAL A 191 -11.50 6.41 7.50
N ARG A 192 -12.50 5.83 6.83
CA ARG A 192 -12.85 6.22 5.46
C ARG A 192 -13.30 7.68 5.37
N LEU A 193 -14.04 8.17 6.36
CA LEU A 193 -14.44 9.58 6.42
C LEU A 193 -13.23 10.48 6.70
N GLN A 194 -12.39 10.13 7.66
CA GLN A 194 -11.21 10.91 8.04
C GLN A 194 -10.14 10.96 6.95
N ALA A 195 -9.97 9.88 6.17
CA ALA A 195 -9.04 9.83 5.05
C ALA A 195 -9.51 10.65 3.82
N GLY A 196 -10.65 11.35 3.90
CA GLY A 196 -11.22 12.10 2.79
C GLY A 196 -11.81 11.21 1.69
N GLY A 197 -12.16 9.96 2.01
CA GLY A 197 -12.53 8.93 1.04
C GLY A 197 -11.40 7.94 0.78
N GLY A 198 -11.45 7.26 -0.37
CA GLY A 198 -10.42 6.30 -0.78
C GLY A 198 -10.58 4.87 -0.25
N ASP A 199 -9.54 4.06 -0.49
CA ASP A 199 -9.52 2.65 -0.13
C ASP A 199 -9.08 2.45 1.33
N VAL A 200 -9.96 1.88 2.13
CA VAL A 200 -9.69 1.47 3.51
C VAL A 200 -10.08 0.00 3.67
N LYS A 201 -9.15 -0.82 4.17
CA LYS A 201 -9.35 -2.28 4.31
C LYS A 201 -8.93 -2.80 5.67
N LEU A 202 -9.60 -3.84 6.14
CA LEU A 202 -9.22 -4.59 7.34
C LEU A 202 -8.13 -5.62 7.01
N PHE A 203 -7.12 -5.71 7.87
CA PHE A 203 -6.02 -6.64 7.69
C PHE A 203 -5.64 -7.32 9.00
N SER A 204 -5.42 -8.63 8.94
CA SER A 204 -4.84 -9.39 10.04
C SER A 204 -3.83 -10.39 9.51
N SER A 205 -2.56 -10.18 9.89
CA SER A 205 -1.51 -11.18 9.68
C SER A 205 -1.83 -12.49 10.39
N LEU A 206 -2.37 -12.43 11.62
CA LEU A 206 -2.67 -13.61 12.43
C LEU A 206 -3.79 -14.47 11.84
N LYS A 207 -4.83 -13.83 11.29
CA LYS A 207 -5.99 -14.52 10.69
C LYS A 207 -5.93 -14.58 9.17
N ARG A 208 -4.82 -14.13 8.56
CA ARG A 208 -4.63 -13.95 7.11
C ARG A 208 -5.80 -13.23 6.41
N ARG A 209 -6.45 -12.31 7.13
CA ARG A 209 -7.59 -11.53 6.61
C ARG A 209 -7.07 -10.41 5.71
N GLY A 210 -7.64 -10.27 4.52
CA GLY A 210 -7.32 -9.20 3.56
C GLY A 210 -5.99 -9.39 2.82
N VAL A 211 -5.28 -10.51 3.00
CA VAL A 211 -3.97 -10.74 2.39
C VAL A 211 -4.06 -10.80 0.87
N GLU A 212 -4.96 -11.62 0.34
CA GLU A 212 -5.15 -11.77 -1.12
C GLU A 212 -5.64 -10.49 -1.78
N GLU A 213 -6.57 -9.80 -1.12
CA GLU A 213 -7.11 -8.53 -1.61
C GLU A 213 -6.02 -7.46 -1.67
N VAL A 214 -5.22 -7.30 -0.61
CA VAL A 214 -4.10 -6.35 -0.62
C VAL A 214 -3.08 -6.76 -1.69
N ALA A 215 -2.74 -8.05 -1.80
CA ALA A 215 -1.82 -8.52 -2.82
C ALA A 215 -2.27 -8.15 -4.23
N GLN A 216 -3.57 -8.31 -4.52
CA GLN A 216 -4.14 -7.93 -5.80
C GLN A 216 -3.99 -6.43 -6.07
N HIS A 217 -4.31 -5.58 -5.10
CA HIS A 217 -4.11 -4.13 -5.23
C HIS A 217 -2.64 -3.77 -5.53
N LEU A 218 -1.68 -4.38 -4.82
CA LEU A 218 -0.26 -4.10 -5.05
C LEU A 218 0.17 -4.54 -6.46
N TRP A 219 -0.32 -5.69 -6.91
CA TRP A 219 -0.05 -6.17 -8.25
C TRP A 219 -0.59 -5.21 -9.30
N ASP A 220 -1.85 -4.79 -9.18
CA ASP A 220 -2.51 -3.92 -10.15
C ASP A 220 -1.83 -2.54 -10.25
N TRP A 221 -1.26 -2.05 -9.15
CA TRP A 221 -0.51 -0.79 -9.14
C TRP A 221 0.89 -0.91 -9.72
N ALA A 222 1.54 -2.08 -9.55
CA ALA A 222 2.84 -2.36 -10.13
C ALA A 222 2.76 -2.71 -11.63
N HIS A 223 1.64 -3.28 -12.08
CA HIS A 223 1.41 -3.71 -13.45
C HIS A 223 0.14 -3.07 -14.02
N PRO A 224 0.13 -1.74 -14.22
CA PRO A 224 -1.02 -1.09 -14.83
C PRO A 224 -1.24 -1.69 -16.21
N GLN A 225 -2.44 -2.22 -16.45
CA GLN A 225 -2.83 -2.67 -17.78
C GLN A 225 -2.74 -1.47 -18.74
N GLU A 226 -2.03 -1.63 -19.86
CA GLU A 226 -2.08 -0.64 -20.93
C GLU A 226 -3.54 -0.46 -21.34
N LYS A 227 -4.11 0.74 -21.13
CA LYS A 227 -5.37 1.08 -21.77
C LYS A 227 -5.13 0.92 -23.28
N PRO A 228 -5.95 0.14 -24.02
CA PRO A 228 -5.83 0.14 -25.47
C PRO A 228 -5.90 1.59 -25.94
N ALA A 229 -4.87 2.03 -26.66
CA ALA A 229 -4.83 3.34 -27.27
C ALA A 229 -6.16 3.53 -28.00
N LYS A 230 -6.88 4.63 -27.69
CA LYS A 230 -8.07 5.02 -28.44
C LYS A 230 -7.69 4.93 -29.92
N ALA A 231 -8.33 4.01 -30.63
CA ALA A 231 -8.16 3.83 -32.06
C ALA A 231 -8.18 5.21 -32.71
N ALA A 232 -7.09 5.52 -33.43
CA ALA A 232 -6.98 6.71 -34.22
C ALA A 232 -8.27 6.89 -35.03
N LYS A 233 -8.86 8.09 -34.98
CA LYS A 233 -9.94 8.49 -35.88
C LYS A 233 -9.45 8.27 -37.31
N ALA A 234 -9.91 7.21 -37.95
CA ALA A 234 -10.06 7.11 -39.39
C ALA A 234 -11.55 7.31 -39.69
N ILE A 235 -11.86 7.75 -40.92
CA ILE A 235 -13.09 8.34 -41.44
C ILE A 235 -13.00 9.88 -41.30
N GLU A 236 -12.76 10.64 -42.36
CA GLU A 236 -13.56 10.67 -43.60
C GLU A 236 -12.72 10.54 -44.88
N ALA A 237 -13.16 9.67 -45.78
CA ALA A 237 -12.83 9.69 -47.19
C ALA A 237 -13.97 10.43 -47.91
N GLU A 238 -13.64 11.48 -48.64
CA GLU A 238 -14.56 12.17 -49.55
C GLU A 238 -14.87 11.26 -50.75
N PRO A 239 -16.13 11.16 -51.21
CA PRO A 239 -16.41 10.56 -52.51
C PRO A 239 -16.23 11.62 -53.61
N GLU A 240 -15.36 11.34 -54.57
CA GLU A 240 -15.31 12.00 -55.87
C GLU A 240 -16.68 11.92 -56.54
N ALA A 241 -17.26 13.08 -56.85
CA ALA A 241 -18.39 13.19 -57.76
C ALA A 241 -17.84 13.24 -59.20
N ASN A 242 -18.18 12.22 -59.99
CA ASN A 242 -18.08 12.28 -61.45
C ASN A 242 -19.06 13.32 -61.99
N ASP A 243 -18.56 14.23 -62.81
CA ASP A 243 -19.28 14.87 -63.92
C ASP A 243 -18.29 15.08 -65.09
#